data_AF-A0A139M8H5-F1
#
_entry.id   AF-A0A139M8H5-F1
#
_cell.length_a   1.000
_cell.length_b   1.000
_cell.length_c   1.000
_cell.angle_alpha   90.00
_cell.angle_beta   90.00
_cell.angle_gamma   90.00
#
_symmetry.space_group_name_H-M   'P 1'
#
loop_
_entity.id
_entity.type
_entity.pdbx_description
1 polymer ?
#
loop_
_entity_poly.entity_id
_entity_poly.type
_entity_poly.pdbx_seq_one_letter_code
_entity_poly.pdbx_strand_id
1 'polypeptide(L)' 'MKNTKENNIQKVLWHIKQHCNYIENNHSSNDIQAELFNLKTSVETLLQVLNNEKPYPNLDREEVF' A
#
# COMPACT_ATOMS: atom_id res chain seq x y z
N MET A 1 -3.72 -20.52 -10.42
CA MET A 1 -3.36 -19.57 -9.34
C MET A 1 -3.84 -18.19 -9.78
N LYS A 2 -4.53 -17.42 -8.91
CA LYS A 2 -4.86 -16.02 -9.24
C LYS A 2 -3.60 -15.32 -9.74
N ASN A 3 -3.73 -14.43 -10.72
CA ASN A 3 -2.62 -13.61 -11.20
C ASN A 3 -2.03 -12.84 -10.00
N THR A 4 -0.81 -13.18 -9.57
CA THR A 4 -0.16 -12.58 -8.38
C THR A 4 -0.14 -11.05 -8.46
N LYS A 5 0.05 -10.50 -9.67
CA LYS A 5 -0.03 -9.06 -9.92
C LYS A 5 -1.42 -8.51 -9.61
N GLU A 6 -2.49 -9.16 -10.09
CA GLU A 6 -3.86 -8.73 -9.83
C GLU A 6 -4.20 -8.80 -8.33
N ASN A 7 -3.77 -9.88 -7.66
CA ASN A 7 -3.95 -10.03 -6.22
C ASN A 7 -3.22 -8.92 -5.44
N ASN A 8 -2.00 -8.60 -5.82
CA ASN A 8 -1.24 -7.50 -5.21
C ASN A 8 -1.89 -6.14 -5.45
N ILE A 9 -2.39 -5.87 -6.66
CA ILE A 9 -3.14 -4.64 -6.96
C ILE A 9 -4.36 -4.54 -6.04
N GLN A 10 -5.15 -5.62 -5.91
CA GLN A 10 -6.33 -5.66 -5.04
C GLN A 10 -5.95 -5.37 -3.57
N LYS A 11 -4.88 -5.99 -3.06
CA LYS A 11 -4.39 -5.75 -1.70
C LYS A 11 -3.94 -4.31 -1.51
N VAL A 12 -3.06 -3.78 -2.37
CA VAL A 12 -2.54 -2.40 -2.24
C VAL A 12 -3.69 -1.38 -2.28
N LEU A 13 -4.66 -1.55 -3.19
CA LEU A 13 -5.82 -0.66 -3.26
C LEU A 13 -6.66 -0.72 -1.96
N TRP A 14 -6.77 -1.90 -1.35
CA TRP A 14 -7.42 -2.04 -0.04
C TRP A 14 -6.68 -1.26 1.04
N HIS A 15 -5.35 -1.39 1.15
CA HIS A 15 -4.53 -0.65 2.12
C HIS A 15 -4.64 0.87 1.90
N ILE A 16 -4.50 1.34 0.66
CA ILE A 16 -4.68 2.77 0.30
C ILE A 16 -6.03 3.27 0.81
N LYS A 17 -7.11 2.52 0.56
CA LYS A 17 -8.46 2.90 1.02
C LYS A 17 -8.53 2.96 2.56
N GLN A 18 -7.91 2.01 3.27
CA GLN A 18 -7.87 2.03 4.73
C GLN A 18 -7.12 3.25 5.27
N HIS A 19 -5.95 3.57 4.71
CA HIS A 19 -5.16 4.74 5.11
C HIS A 19 -5.92 6.04 4.87
N CYS A 20 -6.56 6.22 3.71
CA CYS A 20 -7.41 7.39 3.46
C CYS A 20 -8.56 7.49 4.47
N ASN A 21 -9.25 6.38 4.73
CA ASN A 21 -10.34 6.36 5.71
C ASN A 21 -9.85 6.73 7.12
N TYR A 22 -8.66 6.28 7.53
CA TYR A 22 -8.10 6.66 8.83
C TYR A 22 -7.77 8.15 8.89
N ILE A 23 -7.12 8.69 7.86
CA ILE A 23 -6.76 10.11 7.76
C ILE A 23 -8.02 11.00 7.81
N GLU A 24 -9.09 10.61 7.13
CA GLU A 24 -10.36 11.35 7.11
C GLU A 24 -11.07 11.36 8.47
N ASN A 25 -10.89 10.31 9.28
CA ASN A 25 -11.65 10.10 10.52
C ASN A 25 -10.84 10.30 11.81
N ASN A 26 -9.55 10.63 11.72
CA ASN A 26 -8.71 10.89 12.90
C ASN A 26 -8.40 12.39 13.06
N HIS A 27 -8.17 12.83 14.29
CA HIS A 27 -7.85 14.23 14.63
C HIS A 27 -6.50 14.38 15.36
N SER A 28 -5.79 13.27 15.62
CA SER A 28 -4.42 13.28 16.13
C SER A 28 -3.45 13.62 15.00
N SER A 29 -2.72 14.73 15.12
CA SER A 29 -1.71 15.13 14.13
C SER A 29 -0.62 14.08 13.96
N ASN A 30 -0.22 13.41 15.05
CA ASN A 30 0.80 12.37 15.03
C ASN A 30 0.31 11.12 14.29
N ASP A 31 -0.93 10.70 14.54
CA ASP A 31 -1.49 9.52 13.89
C ASP A 31 -1.70 9.78 12.40
N ILE A 32 -2.18 10.98 12.04
CA ILE A 32 -2.31 11.39 10.63
C ILE A 32 -0.94 11.39 9.94
N GLN A 33 0.11 11.88 10.60
CA GLN A 33 1.45 11.90 10.01
C GLN A 33 1.97 10.49 9.74
N ALA A 34 1.79 9.56 10.69
CA ALA A 34 2.15 8.16 10.51
C ALA A 34 1.37 7.51 9.36
N GLU A 35 0.07 7.79 9.26
CA GLU A 35 -0.75 7.24 8.18
C GLU A 35 -0.46 7.84 6.81
N LEU A 36 -0.08 9.12 6.73
CA LEU A 36 0.38 9.71 5.47
C LEU A 36 1.67 9.05 4.97
N PHE A 37 2.57 8.64 5.88
CA PHE A 37 3.76 7.86 5.52
C PHE A 37 3.39 6.48 4.97
N ASN A 38 2.44 5.78 5.62
CA ASN A 38 1.96 4.47 5.16
C ASN A 38 1.22 4.55 3.82
N LEU A 39 0.40 5.59 3.63
CA LEU A 39 -0.30 5.86 2.38
C LEU A 39 0.69 6.08 1.23
N LYS A 40 1.71 6.92 1.44
CA LYS A 40 2.77 7.15 0.46
C LYS A 40 3.45 5.84 0.07
N THR A 41 3.84 5.04 1.05
CA THR A 41 4.50 3.73 0.83
C THR A 41 3.59 2.77 0.04
N SER A 42 2.29 2.76 0.33
CA SER A 42 1.32 1.95 -0.39
C SER A 42 1.15 2.39 -1.85
N VAL A 43 1.16 3.69 -2.12
CA VAL A 43 1.13 4.23 -3.49
C VAL A 43 2.39 3.86 -4.27
N GLU A 44 3.57 3.97 -3.64
CA GLU A 44 4.84 3.54 -4.23
C GLU A 44 4.85 2.03 -4.53
N THR A 45 4.27 1.22 -3.64
CA THR A 45 4.09 -0.23 -3.84
C THR A 45 3.18 -0.51 -5.03
N LEU A 46 2.09 0.24 -5.19
CA LEU A 46 1.18 0.10 -6.34
C LEU A 46 1.94 0.35 -7.65
N LEU A 47 2.74 1.41 -7.72
CA LEU A 47 3.53 1.75 -8.90
C LEU A 47 4.49 0.62 -9.28
N GLN A 48 5.21 0.05 -8.30
CA GLN A 48 6.11 -1.08 -8.51
C GLN A 48 5.35 -2.30 -9.08
N VAL A 49 4.23 -2.68 -8.46
CA VAL A 49 3.41 -3.81 -8.94
C VAL A 49 2.89 -3.57 -10.35
N LEU A 50 2.45 -2.35 -10.67
CA LEU A 50 2.00 -1.98 -12.01
C LEU A 50 3.11 -2.11 -13.05
N ASN A 51 4.35 -1.78 -12.68
CA ASN A 51 5.54 -1.92 -13.51
C ASN A 51 6.12 -3.34 -13.57
N ASN A 52 5.48 -4.33 -12.94
CA ASN A 52 5.97 -5.71 -12.79
C ASN A 52 7.27 -5.82 -11.97
N GLU A 53 7.52 -4.86 -11.09
CA GLU A 53 8.61 -4.89 -10.12
C GLU A 53 8.15 -5.61 -8.83
N LYS A 54 9.10 -5.99 -7.98
CA LYS A 54 8.78 -6.52 -6.64
C LYS A 54 8.08 -5.41 -5.83
N PRO A 55 7.00 -5.72 -5.08
CA PRO A 55 6.30 -4.71 -4.27
C PRO A 55 7.18 -4.08 -3.17
N TYR A 56 8.17 -4.82 -2.69
CA TYR A 56 9.09 -4.38 -1.65
C TYR A 56 10.52 -4.70 -2.10
N PRO A 57 11.29 -3.75 -2.66
CA PRO A 57 12.58 -4.04 -3.29
C PRO A 57 13.64 -4.52 -2.30
N ASN A 58 13.48 -4.14 -1.04
CA ASN A 58 14.37 -4.50 0.07
C ASN A 58 13.95 -5.79 0.79
N LEU A 59 12.84 -6.43 0.39
CA LEU A 59 12.38 -7.68 0.96
C LEU A 59 12.31 -8.73 -0.14
N ASP A 60 12.73 -9.97 0.15
CA ASP A 60 12.53 -11.07 -0.77
C ASP A 60 11.09 -11.59 -0.70
N ARG A 61 10.16 -10.77 -1.22
CA ARG A 61 8.72 -11.02 -1.17
C ARG A 61 8.06 -10.61 -2.48
N GLU A 62 7.22 -11.48 -3.00
CA GLU A 62 6.43 -11.23 -4.20
C GLU A 62 5.01 -10.75 -3.89
N GLU A 63 4.55 -10.91 -2.65
CA GLU A 63 3.20 -10.52 -2.24
C GLU A 63 3.18 -9.24 -1.41
N VAL A 64 2.10 -8.47 -1.56
CA VAL A 64 1.74 -7.32 -0.72
C VAL A 64 1.12 -7.80 0.59
N PHE A 65 1.43 -7.11 1.68
CA PHE A 65 0.98 -7.37 3.05
C PHE A 65 0.40 -6.12 3.71
#